data_AF-A0A2V2ZKG1-F1
#
_entry.id   AF-A0A2V2ZKG1-F1
#
_cell.length_a   1.000
_cell.length_b   1.000
_cell.length_c   1.000
_cell.angle_alpha   90.00
_cell.angle_beta   90.00
_cell.angle_gamma   90.00
#
_symmetry.space_group_name_H-M   'P 1'
#
loop_
_entity.id
_entity.type
_entity.pdbx_description
1 polymer ?
#
loop_
_entity_poly.entity_id
_entity_poly.type
_entity_poly.pdbx_seq_one_letter_code
_entity_poly.pdbx_strand_id
1 'polypeptide(L)'
;MSYRNLDIYKIAFDLFLKTHKASLLLPKYELFELGSQLRRSSDSVITNIVGGYGRSTYRNDYIRFLIYSHASNDETINHIRRKNQHL
;
A
#
# COMPACT_ATOMS: atom_id res chain seq x y z
N MET A 1 9.31 -17.95 -12.53
CA MET A 1 9.61 -16.80 -11.66
C MET A 1 8.33 -16.44 -10.89
N SER A 2 8.41 -15.98 -9.64
CA SER A 2 7.23 -15.62 -8.81
C SER A 2 7.34 -14.17 -8.33
N TYR A 3 6.21 -13.44 -8.24
CA TYR A 3 6.19 -12.08 -7.67
C TYR A 3 6.75 -12.04 -6.25
N ARG A 4 6.67 -13.15 -5.50
CA ARG A 4 7.20 -13.28 -4.13
C ARG A 4 8.72 -13.11 -4.06
N ASN A 5 9.42 -13.29 -5.18
CA ASN A 5 10.86 -13.12 -5.23
C ASN A 5 11.29 -11.67 -5.49
N LEU A 6 10.36 -10.78 -5.87
CA LEU A 6 10.65 -9.37 -6.11
C LEU A 6 10.96 -8.66 -4.79
N ASP A 7 12.06 -7.91 -4.73
CA ASP A 7 12.41 -7.16 -3.52
C ASP A 7 11.39 -6.05 -3.23
N ILE A 8 10.88 -5.39 -4.26
CA ILE A 8 9.83 -4.39 -4.10
C ILE A 8 8.54 -4.96 -3.49
N TYR A 9 8.20 -6.22 -3.80
CA TYR A 9 7.06 -6.90 -3.18
C TYR A 9 7.32 -7.14 -1.70
N LYS A 10 8.51 -7.64 -1.33
CA LYS A 10 8.88 -7.89 0.07
C LYS A 10 8.85 -6.59 0.88
N ILE A 11 9.39 -5.50 0.33
CA ILE A 11 9.39 -4.17 0.95
C ILE A 11 7.96 -3.65 1.13
N ALA A 12 7.12 -3.72 0.09
CA ALA A 12 5.72 -3.29 0.17
C ALA A 12 4.91 -4.13 1.18
N PHE A 13 5.16 -5.45 1.23
CA PHE A 13 4.51 -6.34 2.18
C PHE A 13 4.88 -6.02 3.63
N ASP A 14 6.15 -5.75 3.91
CA ASP A 14 6.58 -5.29 5.24
C ASP A 14 5.96 -3.93 5.61
N LEU A 15 5.89 -2.98 4.66
CA LEU A 15 5.20 -1.71 4.85
C LEU A 15 3.73 -1.90 5.23
N PHE A 16 3.00 -2.79 4.53
CA PHE A 16 1.61 -3.11 4.87
C PHE A 16 1.48 -3.69 6.27
N LEU A 17 2.31 -4.66 6.67
CA LEU A 17 2.26 -5.23 8.01
C LEU A 17 2.48 -4.17 9.10
N LYS A 18 3.46 -3.28 8.90
CA LYS A 18 3.74 -2.15 9.80
C LYS A 18 2.56 -1.16 9.85
N THR A 19 2.03 -0.80 8.70
CA THR A 19 0.90 0.15 8.57
C THR A 19 -0.37 -0.42 9.18
N HIS A 20 -0.66 -1.70 8.93
CA HIS A 20 -1.80 -2.41 9.50
C HIS A 20 -1.73 -2.39 11.03
N LYS A 21 -0.60 -2.83 11.61
CA LYS A 21 -0.39 -2.79 13.06
C LYS A 21 -0.53 -1.38 13.63
N ALA A 22 0.10 -0.38 13.01
CA ALA A 22 0.00 1.01 13.45
C ALA A 22 -1.44 1.56 13.37
N SER A 23 -2.21 1.18 12.35
CA SER A 23 -3.60 1.62 12.17
C SER A 23 -4.54 1.10 13.28
N LEU A 24 -4.21 -0.04 13.90
CA LEU A 24 -4.99 -0.62 15.00
C LEU A 24 -4.70 0.05 16.35
N LEU A 25 -3.64 0.86 16.44
CA LEU A 25 -3.29 1.66 17.62
C LEU A 25 -3.97 3.03 17.63
N LEU A 26 -4.74 3.36 16.58
CA LEU A 26 -5.47 4.62 16.51
C LEU A 26 -6.61 4.65 17.56
N PRO A 27 -7.00 5.86 18.02
CA PRO A 27 -8.20 6.02 18.83
C PRO A 27 -9.42 5.40 18.15
N LYS A 28 -10.38 4.89 18.94
CA LYS A 28 -11.58 4.21 18.42
C LYS A 28 -12.34 5.02 17.37
N TYR A 29 -12.37 6.34 17.51
CA TYR A 29 -13.06 7.23 16.57
C TYR A 29 -12.34 7.37 15.20
N GLU A 30 -11.04 7.09 15.11
CA GLU A 30 -10.26 7.10 13.86
C GLU A 30 -10.06 5.72 13.24
N LEU A 31 -10.33 4.65 13.99
CA LEU A 31 -10.04 3.27 13.58
C LEU A 31 -10.71 2.86 12.26
N PHE A 32 -11.95 3.34 12.06
CA PHE A 32 -12.77 3.06 10.88
C PHE A 32 -12.64 4.13 9.78
N GLU A 33 -12.21 5.34 10.13
CA GLU A 33 -11.95 6.42 9.18
C GLU A 33 -10.51 6.36 8.68
N LEU A 34 -9.58 7.06 9.34
CA LEU A 34 -8.17 7.09 8.95
C LEU A 34 -7.52 5.69 8.96
N GLY A 35 -7.87 4.86 9.95
CA GLY A 35 -7.34 3.51 10.05
C GLY A 35 -7.71 2.64 8.85
N SER A 36 -8.95 2.74 8.35
CA SER A 36 -9.37 1.98 7.17
C SER A 36 -8.70 2.50 5.90
N GLN A 37 -8.54 3.82 5.77
CA GLN A 37 -7.86 4.46 4.65
C GLN A 37 -6.39 4.04 4.57
N LEU A 38 -5.67 4.01 5.70
CA LEU A 38 -4.29 3.52 5.81
C LEU A 38 -4.15 2.05 5.38
N ARG A 39 -5.03 1.18 5.86
CA ARG A 39 -4.98 -0.25 5.52
C ARG A 39 -5.26 -0.49 4.03
N ARG A 40 -6.27 0.19 3.47
CA ARG A 40 -6.64 0.03 2.06
C ARG A 40 -5.58 0.56 1.10
N SER A 41 -5.05 1.76 1.36
CA SER A 41 -4.01 2.36 0.52
C SER A 41 -2.71 1.55 0.55
N SER A 42 -2.26 1.09 1.72
CA SER A 42 -1.05 0.25 1.83
C SER A 42 -1.21 -1.15 1.21
N ASP A 43 -2.38 -1.79 1.31
CA ASP A 43 -2.67 -3.05 0.62
C ASP A 43 -2.72 -2.87 -0.91
N SER A 44 -3.25 -1.73 -1.39
CA SER A 44 -3.28 -1.37 -2.81
C SER A 44 -1.88 -1.31 -3.42
N VAL A 45 -0.86 -0.88 -2.68
CA VAL A 45 0.55 -0.92 -3.15
C VAL A 45 0.95 -2.33 -3.57
N ILE A 46 0.66 -3.32 -2.73
CA ILE A 46 1.01 -4.72 -2.94
C ILE A 46 0.19 -5.33 -4.06
N THR A 47 -1.13 -5.16 -4.01
CA THR A 47 -2.04 -5.76 -5.00
C THR A 47 -1.77 -5.23 -6.41
N ASN A 48 -1.37 -3.96 -6.54
CA ASN A 48 -0.93 -3.40 -7.82
C ASN A 48 0.42 -3.97 -8.29
N ILE A 49 1.40 -4.22 -7.41
CA ILE A 49 2.66 -4.90 -7.79
C ILE A 49 2.36 -6.31 -8.31
N VAL A 50 1.53 -7.07 -7.60
CA VAL A 50 1.13 -8.43 -8.00
C VAL A 50 0.35 -8.40 -9.32
N GLY A 51 -0.59 -7.46 -9.46
CA GLY A 51 -1.40 -7.26 -10.65
C GLY A 51 -0.57 -6.89 -11.88
N GLY A 52 0.44 -6.03 -11.68
CA GLY A 52 1.42 -5.68 -12.72
C GLY A 52 2.27 -6.88 -13.09
N TYR A 53 2.85 -7.58 -12.12
CA TYR A 53 3.66 -8.78 -12.37
C TYR A 53 2.90 -9.83 -13.19
N GLY A 54 1.63 -10.09 -12.85
CA GLY A 54 0.76 -11.01 -13.59
C GLY A 54 0.47 -10.59 -15.03
N ARG A 55 0.72 -9.32 -15.37
CA ARG A 55 0.56 -8.74 -16.72
C ARG A 55 1.90 -8.31 -17.33
N SER A 56 3.02 -8.86 -16.83
CA SER A 56 4.38 -8.49 -17.27
C SER A 56 4.64 -8.69 -18.76
N THR A 57 3.93 -9.61 -19.42
CA THR A 57 3.96 -9.78 -20.89
C THR A 57 3.44 -8.54 -21.63
N TYR A 58 2.51 -7.79 -21.04
CA TYR A 58 1.91 -6.58 -21.60
C TYR A 58 2.57 -5.35 -20.98
N ARG A 59 3.65 -4.87 -21.59
CA ARG A 59 4.50 -3.80 -21.05
C ARG A 59 3.71 -2.57 -20.57
N ASN A 60 2.72 -2.12 -21.33
CA ASN A 60 1.93 -0.94 -20.97
C ASN A 60 1.05 -1.17 -19.74
N ASP A 61 0.45 -2.34 -19.61
CA ASP A 61 -0.32 -2.71 -18.42
C ASP A 61 0.61 -2.86 -17.22
N TYR A 62 1.75 -3.54 -17.40
CA TYR A 62 2.74 -3.68 -16.33
C TYR A 62 3.14 -2.31 -15.75
N ILE A 63 3.52 -1.37 -16.61
CA ILE A 63 3.87 -0.01 -16.21
C ILE A 63 2.70 0.71 -15.54
N ARG A 64 1.48 0.59 -16.10
CA ARG A 64 0.28 1.20 -15.52
C ARG A 64 0.02 0.74 -14.09
N PHE A 65 0.15 -0.56 -13.82
CA PHE A 65 0.00 -1.11 -12.48
C PHE A 65 1.10 -0.62 -11.52
N LEU A 66 2.35 -0.46 -11.99
CA LEU A 66 3.42 0.13 -11.17
C LEU A 66 3.13 1.60 -10.84
N ILE A 67 2.57 2.37 -11.77
CA ILE A 67 2.13 3.76 -11.54
C ILE A 67 1.03 3.79 -10.46
N TYR A 68 0.06 2.88 -10.53
CA TYR A 68 -0.99 2.78 -9.50
C TYR A 68 -0.43 2.38 -8.14
N SER A 69 0.53 1.46 -8.10
CA SER A 69 1.24 1.10 -6.87
C SER A 69 1.94 2.32 -6.25
N HIS A 70 2.63 3.12 -7.07
CA HIS A 70 3.27 4.36 -6.61
C HIS A 70 2.25 5.37 -6.09
N ALA A 71 1.16 5.60 -6.81
CA ALA A 71 0.10 6.52 -6.38
C ALA A 71 -0.54 6.10 -5.05
N SER A 72 -0.79 4.79 -4.85
CA SER A 72 -1.27 4.27 -3.55
C SER A 72 -0.25 4.40 -2.43
N ASN A 73 1.05 4.35 -2.74
CA ASN A 73 2.10 4.61 -1.75
C ASN A 73 2.10 6.09 -1.33
N ASP A 74 1.97 7.02 -2.27
CA ASP A 74 1.85 8.45 -1.95
C ASP A 74 0.60 8.74 -1.12
N GLU A 75 -0.51 8.06 -1.41
CA GLU A 75 -1.74 8.12 -0.60
C GLU A 75 -1.50 7.60 0.82
N THR A 76 -0.80 6.47 0.96
CA THR A 76 -0.41 5.91 2.27
C THR A 76 0.41 6.92 3.08
N ILE A 77 1.39 7.56 2.45
CA ILE A 77 2.22 8.61 3.08
C ILE A 77 1.34 9.79 3.52
N ASN A 78 0.40 10.22 2.68
CA ASN A 78 -0.52 11.30 3.01
C ASN A 78 -1.38 10.97 4.25
N HIS A 79 -1.94 9.76 4.33
CA HIS A 79 -2.69 9.32 5.50
C HIS A 79 -1.83 9.23 6.77
N ILE A 80 -0.58 8.76 6.64
CA ILE A 80 0.38 8.75 7.77
C ILE A 80 0.67 10.17 8.27
N ARG A 81 0.82 11.14 7.36
CA ARG A 81 1.05 12.55 7.71
C ARG A 81 -0.15 13.17 8.42
N ARG A 82 -1.38 12.89 7.95
CA ARG A 82 -2.62 13.37 8.60
C ARG A 82 -2.75 12.89 10.04
N LYS A 83 -2.31 11.65 10.34
CA LYS A 83 -2.27 11.14 11.72
C LYS A 83 -1.52 12.08 12.67
N ASN A 84 -0.40 12.66 12.21
CA ASN A 84 0.46 13.52 13.03
C ASN A 84 -0.09 14.95 13.21
N GLN A 85 -1.23 15.28 12.61
CA GLN A 85 -1.90 16.59 12.76
C GLN A 85 -3.15 16.52 13.67
N HIS A 86 -3.62 15.31 13.99
CA HIS A 86 -4.77 15.05 14.86
C HIS A 86 -4.38 14.52 16.26
N LEU A 87 -3.08 14.38 16.51
CA LEU A 87 -2.46 14.08 17.80
C LEU A 87 -1.58 15.26 18.21
#